data_AF-A0A074TNN3-F1
#
_entry.id   AF-A0A074TNN3-F1
#
_cell.length_a   1.000
_cell.length_b   1.000
_cell.length_c   1.000
_cell.angle_alpha   90.00
_cell.angle_beta   90.00
_cell.angle_gamma   90.00
#
_symmetry.space_group_name_H-M   'P 1'
#
loop_
_entity.id
_entity.type
_entity.pdbx_description
1 polymer ?
#
loop_
_entity_poly.entity_id
_entity_poly.type
_entity_poly.pdbx_seq_one_letter_code
_entity_poly.pdbx_strand_id
1 'polypeptide(L)' 'MPYQTIDDHTQIKPGDMLEYRCPRFGLVTQWKVAGIHLGALHVESMIEVQPLTNKPAVGNEKMMVPEKMTRGLTIIRAES' A
#
# COMPACT_ATOMS: atom_id res chain seq x y z
N MET A 1 10.97 13.37 -2.18
CA MET A 1 10.34 12.12 -1.72
C MET A 1 11.20 10.92 -2.11
N PRO A 2 11.79 10.20 -1.15
CA PRO A 2 12.51 8.95 -1.41
C PRO A 2 11.54 7.83 -1.79
N TYR A 3 11.86 7.09 -2.85
CA TYR A 3 11.12 5.91 -3.31
C TYR A 3 11.84 4.65 -2.83
N GLN A 4 11.12 3.72 -2.19
CA GLN A 4 11.67 2.44 -1.75
C GLN A 4 10.74 1.30 -2.16
N THR A 5 11.26 0.30 -2.87
CA THR A 5 10.49 -0.92 -3.19
C THR A 5 10.33 -1.79 -1.95
N ILE A 6 9.14 -2.35 -1.73
CA ILE A 6 8.84 -3.24 -0.61
C ILE A 6 9.47 -4.61 -0.82
N ASP A 7 10.37 -4.95 0.10
CA ASP A 7 10.92 -6.29 0.31
C ASP A 7 10.53 -6.84 1.70
N ASP A 8 11.01 -8.04 2.05
CA ASP A 8 10.71 -8.71 3.33
C ASP A 8 11.22 -7.95 4.58
N HIS A 9 12.05 -6.92 4.40
CA HIS A 9 12.60 -6.10 5.49
C HIS A 9 12.01 -4.70 5.56
N THR A 10 11.15 -4.33 4.60
CA THR A 10 10.60 -2.99 4.49
C THR A 10 9.41 -2.81 5.42
N GLN A 11 9.59 -2.01 6.48
CA GLN A 11 8.51 -1.66 7.39
C GLN A 11 7.57 -0.62 6.76
N ILE A 12 6.37 -1.05 6.39
CA ILE A 12 5.25 -0.20 6.01
C ILE A 12 4.67 0.43 7.28
N LYS A 13 4.22 1.69 7.21
CA LYS A 13 3.58 2.41 8.32
C LYS A 13 2.26 3.05 7.90
N PRO A 14 1.29 3.21 8.82
CA PRO A 14 0.13 4.05 8.56
C PRO A 14 0.56 5.46 8.12
N GLY A 15 -0.06 5.97 7.06
CA GLY A 15 0.31 7.24 6.43
C GLY A 15 1.24 7.11 5.22
N ASP A 16 1.94 5.98 5.06
CA ASP A 16 2.71 5.71 3.85
C ASP A 16 1.78 5.61 2.62
N MET A 17 2.32 5.96 1.45
CA MET A 17 1.63 5.75 0.17
C MET A 17 2.29 4.60 -0.58
N LEU A 18 1.49 3.65 -1.03
CA LEU A 18 1.91 2.54 -1.87
C LEU A 18 1.60 2.87 -3.32
N GLU A 19 2.55 2.64 -4.22
CA GLU A 19 2.41 2.86 -5.64
C GLU A 19 2.73 1.58 -6.42
N TYR A 20 1.77 1.16 -7.23
CA TYR A 20 1.98 0.17 -8.28
C TYR A 20 2.16 0.88 -9.61
N ARG A 21 3.21 0.54 -10.35
CA ARG A 21 3.40 0.94 -11.75
C ARG A 21 3.30 -0.29 -12.63
N CYS A 22 2.29 -0.35 -13.48
CA CYS A 22 2.15 -1.42 -14.44
C CYS A 22 3.21 -1.29 -15.54
N PRO A 23 4.18 -2.21 -15.68
CA PRO A 23 5.26 -2.09 -16.64
C PRO A 23 4.78 -2.18 -18.10
N ARG A 24 3.62 -2.82 -18.33
CA ARG A 24 3.06 -3.06 -19.66
C ARG A 24 2.20 -1.91 -20.18
N PHE A 25 1.41 -1.30 -19.30
CA PHE A 25 0.38 -0.32 -19.69
C PHE A 25 0.66 1.10 -19.20
N GLY A 26 1.74 1.32 -18.43
CA GLY A 26 2.06 2.63 -17.87
C GLY A 26 1.04 3.14 -16.84
N LEU A 27 0.11 2.29 -16.40
CA LEU A 27 -0.87 2.63 -15.38
C LEU A 27 -0.19 2.77 -14.03
N VAL A 28 -0.53 3.86 -13.32
CA VAL A 28 -0.08 4.10 -11.96
C VAL A 28 -1.30 4.00 -11.05
N THR A 29 -1.21 3.17 -10.03
CA THR A 29 -2.24 3.06 -8.99
C THR A 29 -1.59 3.29 -7.64
N GLN A 30 -2.24 4.11 -6.83
CA GLN A 30 -1.75 4.60 -5.56
C GLN A 30 -2.78 4.35 -4.47
N TRP A 31 -2.30 3.92 -3.32
CA TRP A 31 -3.10 3.70 -2.13
C TRP A 31 -2.41 4.33 -0.93
N LYS A 32 -3.19 4.91 -0.02
CA LYS A 32 -2.71 5.34 1.29
C LYS A 32 -2.88 4.21 2.30
N VAL A 33 -1.86 3.92 3.07
CA VAL A 33 -1.96 2.97 4.19
C VAL A 33 -2.73 3.65 5.32
N ALA A 34 -3.88 3.08 5.66
CA ALA A 34 -4.73 3.56 6.75
C ALA A 34 -4.42 2.86 8.08
N GLY A 35 -4.02 1.58 8.04
CA GLY A 35 -3.78 0.78 9.24
C GLY A 35 -3.02 -0.51 8.94
N ILE A 36 -2.42 -1.09 9.98
CA ILE A 36 -1.71 -2.37 9.92
C ILE A 36 -2.25 -3.25 11.04
N HIS A 37 -2.73 -4.43 10.68
CA HIS A 37 -3.33 -5.41 11.59
C HIS A 37 -2.43 -6.64 11.61
N LEU A 38 -1.64 -6.75 12.67
CA LEU A 38 -0.75 -7.89 12.87
C LEU A 38 -1.59 -9.13 13.16
N GLY A 39 -1.33 -10.22 12.43
CA GLY A 39 -1.91 -11.52 12.72
C GLY A 39 -1.37 -12.10 14.03
N ALA A 40 -2.06 -13.12 14.56
CA ALA A 40 -1.49 -13.98 15.59
C ALA A 40 -0.33 -14.83 15.02
N LEU A 41 0.37 -15.59 15.88
CA LEU A 41 1.44 -16.49 15.45
C LEU A 41 1.02 -17.34 14.23
N HIS A 42 1.80 -17.26 13.15
CA HIS A 42 1.59 -17.93 11.84
C HIS A 42 0.46 -17.36 10.95
N VAL A 43 -0.10 -16.21 11.30
CA VAL A 43 -1.08 -15.50 10.46
C VAL A 43 -0.40 -14.28 9.83
N GLU A 44 -0.50 -14.16 8.51
CA GLU A 44 0.02 -13.01 7.77
C GLU A 44 -0.67 -11.71 8.23
N SER A 45 0.10 -10.61 8.31
CA SER A 45 -0.47 -9.31 8.62
C SER A 45 -1.40 -8.85 7.52
N MET A 46 -2.44 -8.11 7.90
CA MET A 46 -3.33 -7.42 6.97
C MET A 46 -3.04 -5.92 6.98
N ILE A 47 -3.04 -5.32 5.80
CA ILE A 47 -2.83 -3.89 5.61
C ILE A 47 -4.15 -3.28 5.16
N GLU A 48 -4.61 -2.28 5.89
CA GLU A 48 -5.75 -1.47 5.51
C GLU A 48 -5.27 -0.37 4.57
N VAL A 49 -5.79 -0.35 3.34
CA VAL A 49 -5.41 0.61 2.31
C VAL A 49 -6.62 1.39 1.79
N GLN A 50 -6.39 2.65 1.45
CA GLN A 50 -7.40 3.53 0.86
C GLN A 50 -6.94 3.96 -0.54
N PRO A 51 -7.72 3.71 -1.60
CA PRO A 51 -7.36 4.12 -2.95
C PRO A 51 -7.30 5.65 -3.06
N LEU A 52 -6.27 6.17 -3.74
CA LEU A 52 -6.09 7.60 -4.01
C LEU A 52 -6.35 7.98 -5.47
N THR A 53 -6.23 7.02 -6.39
CA THR A 53 -6.13 7.30 -7.84
C THR A 53 -7.46 7.26 -8.59
N ASN A 54 -8.57 6.92 -7.92
CA ASN A 54 -9.88 6.98 -8.55
C ASN A 54 -10.60 8.27 -8.16
N LYS A 55 -11.06 9.01 -9.19
CA LYS A 55 -11.94 10.17 -9.06
C LYS A 55 -13.06 9.88 -8.04
N PRO A 56 -13.56 10.90 -7.31
CA PRO A 56 -14.49 10.77 -6.18
C PRO A 56 -15.92 10.35 -6.57
N ALA A 57 -16.09 9.52 -7.59
CA ALA A 57 -17.36 8.94 -7.97
C ALA A 57 -17.37 7.47 -7.54
N VAL A 58 -17.89 7.25 -6.33
CA VAL A 58 -18.29 5.94 -5.77
C VAL A 58 -17.12 5.04 -5.31
N GLY A 59 -17.00 4.85 -3.99
CA GLY A 59 -16.24 3.73 -3.41
C GLY A 59 -14.78 3.98 -3.02
N ASN A 60 -14.48 5.09 -2.32
CA ASN A 60 -13.22 5.23 -1.55
C ASN A 60 -13.25 4.41 -0.26
N GLU A 61 -13.82 3.22 -0.33
CA GLU A 61 -13.89 2.31 0.80
C GLU A 61 -12.49 1.78 1.08
N LYS A 62 -12.18 1.70 2.37
CA LYS A 62 -10.94 1.09 2.81
C LYS A 62 -11.00 -0.40 2.51
N MET A 63 -9.89 -0.95 2.05
CA MET A 63 -9.75 -2.36 1.71
C MET A 63 -8.68 -3.00 2.59
N MET A 64 -8.94 -4.23 3.00
CA MET A 64 -7.98 -5.05 3.71
C MET A 64 -7.25 -5.95 2.71
N VAL A 65 -5.92 -5.80 2.61
CA VAL A 65 -5.08 -6.63 1.74
C VAL A 65 -4.03 -7.37 2.58
N PRO A 66 -3.71 -8.64 2.28
CA PRO A 66 -2.58 -9.32 2.91
C PRO A 66 -1.27 -8.57 2.64
N GLU A 67 -0.39 -8.50 3.64
CA GLU A 67 0.93 -7.86 3.54
C GLU A 67 1.74 -8.40 2.35
N LYS A 68 1.66 -9.69 2.05
CA LYS A 68 2.36 -10.27 0.89
C LYS A 68 1.96 -9.65 -0.45
N MET A 69 0.76 -9.08 -0.57
CA MET A 69 0.29 -8.45 -1.81
C MET A 69 0.88 -7.05 -2.02
N THR A 70 1.48 -6.46 -0.98
CA THR A 70 2.17 -5.16 -1.12
C THR A 70 3.64 -5.31 -1.49
N ARG A 71 4.17 -6.54 -1.52
CA ARG A 71 5.53 -6.83 -1.97
C ARG A 71 5.72 -6.41 -3.43
N GLY A 72 6.84 -5.75 -3.72
CA GLY A 72 7.12 -5.23 -5.06
C GLY A 72 6.37 -3.93 -5.41
N LEU A 73 5.51 -3.41 -4.51
CA LEU A 73 5.03 -2.04 -4.62
C LEU A 73 6.10 -1.06 -4.14
N THR A 74 6.01 0.18 -4.59
CA THR A 74 6.90 1.26 -4.16
C THR A 74 6.25 2.02 -3.01
N ILE A 75 6.94 2.17 -1.89
CA ILE A 75 6.56 3.10 -0.83
C ILE A 75 7.04 4.50 -1.23
N ILE A 76 6.11 5.44 -1.12
CA ILE A 76 6.33 6.87 -1.16
C ILE A 76 6.05 7.38 0.25
N ARG A 77 7.12 7.71 0.98
CA ARG A 77 7.00 8.26 2.33
C ARG A 77 6.62 9.73 2.22
N ALA A 78 5.53 10.11 2.89
CA ALA A 78 5.25 11.52 3.12
C ALA A 78 6.32 12.05 4.09
N GLU A 79 7.15 12.98 3.61
CA GLU A 79 8.07 13.72 4.48
C GLU A 79 7.21 14.46 5.52
N SER A 80 7.44 14.17 6.81
CA SER A 80 6.82 14.89 7.93
C SER A 80 7.45 16.27 8.09
#